data_AF-F9D041-F1
#
_entry.id   AF-F9D041-F1
#
_cell.length_a   1.000
_cell.length_b   1.000
_cell.length_c   1.000
_cell.angle_alpha   90.00
_cell.angle_beta   90.00
_cell.angle_gamma   90.00
#
_symmetry.space_group_name_H-M   'P 1'
#
loop_
_entity.id
_entity.type
_entity.pdbx_description
1 polymer ?
#
loop_
_entity_poly.entity_id
_entity_poly.type
_entity_poly.pdbx_seq_one_letter_code
_entity_poly.pdbx_strand_id
1 'polypeptide(L)'
;MPFEIYPYAESQWAESRGMKYKISTGLQSRYRLVNKEKFLMFAAIGLFYEFEKWEAPSPAPARLHAYSRSIKTHLSVSCKYHLGDHWELTTTAIHQTKPDSYFKAARFGGAVDLKYNITPKIGINGAYRLIYDTDPIVPIRKTYTTVEAGLNIAF
;
A
#
# COMPACT_ATOMS: atom_id res chain seq x y z
N MET A 1 7.03 17.19 -14.70
CA MET A 1 8.44 16.92 -14.33
C MET A 1 8.58 15.42 -14.06
N PRO A 2 9.73 14.80 -14.35
CA PRO A 2 9.88 13.33 -14.25
C PRO A 2 10.07 12.81 -12.82
N PHE A 3 10.37 13.69 -11.86
CA PHE A 3 10.68 13.35 -10.48
C PHE A 3 9.93 14.29 -9.51
N GLU A 4 9.28 13.72 -8.51
CA GLU A 4 8.49 14.45 -7.52
C GLU A 4 8.77 13.86 -6.12
N ILE A 5 8.97 14.72 -5.11
CA ILE A 5 9.14 14.31 -3.71
C ILE A 5 7.98 14.91 -2.91
N TYR A 6 7.36 14.08 -2.08
CA TYR A 6 6.24 14.43 -1.23
C TYR A 6 6.53 14.05 0.22
N PRO A 7 6.21 14.93 1.18
CA PRO A 7 6.04 14.50 2.56
C PRO A 7 4.82 13.57 2.63
N TYR A 8 4.94 12.51 3.42
CA TYR A 8 3.88 11.54 3.65
C TYR A 8 3.58 11.46 5.14
N ALA A 9 2.32 11.61 5.50
CA ALA A 9 1.84 11.38 6.85
C ALA A 9 0.49 10.66 6.76
N GLU A 10 0.37 9.54 7.47
CA GLU A 10 -0.84 8.73 7.50
C GLU A 10 -1.15 8.30 8.94
N SER A 11 -2.42 8.40 9.32
CA SER A 11 -2.92 7.91 10.60
C SER A 11 -4.02 6.88 10.33
N GLN A 12 -3.85 5.68 10.86
CA GLN A 12 -4.83 4.59 10.77
C GLN A 12 -5.25 4.13 12.17
N TRP A 13 -6.49 3.70 12.27
CA TRP A 13 -7.12 3.15 13.47
C TRP A 13 -7.83 1.85 13.06
N ALA A 14 -7.56 0.74 13.75
CA ALA A 14 -8.22 -0.54 13.45
C ALA A 14 -8.44 -1.33 14.74
N GLU A 15 -9.35 -0.82 15.57
CA GLU A 15 -9.67 -1.37 16.88
C GLU A 15 -10.16 -2.83 16.82
N SER A 16 -10.88 -3.20 15.74
CA SER A 16 -11.34 -4.57 15.51
C SER A 16 -10.24 -5.62 15.40
N ARG A 17 -8.99 -5.20 15.21
CA ARG A 17 -7.80 -6.07 15.13
C ARG A 17 -6.87 -5.92 16.35
N GLY A 18 -7.29 -5.19 17.39
CA GLY A 18 -6.46 -4.87 18.57
C GLY A 18 -5.42 -3.77 18.31
N MET A 19 -5.46 -3.10 17.16
CA MET A 19 -4.58 -1.97 16.83
C MET A 19 -5.27 -0.65 17.21
N LYS A 20 -4.83 -0.02 18.31
CA LYS A 20 -5.41 1.27 18.75
C LYS A 20 -5.13 2.38 17.77
N TYR A 21 -3.86 2.51 17.37
CA TYR A 21 -3.46 3.50 16.38
C TYR A 21 -2.16 3.10 15.69
N LYS A 22 -2.05 3.53 14.45
CA LYS A 22 -0.86 3.47 13.62
C LYS A 22 -0.63 4.85 13.04
N ILE A 23 0.53 5.42 13.32
CA ILE A 23 0.99 6.69 12.75
C ILE A 23 2.19 6.38 11.88
N SER A 24 2.14 6.80 10.63
CA SER A 24 3.21 6.62 9.65
C SER A 24 3.60 7.99 9.12
N THR A 25 4.87 8.35 9.21
CA THR A 25 5.38 9.64 8.70
C THR A 25 6.66 9.42 7.92
N GLY A 26 6.89 10.18 6.86
CA GLY A 26 8.13 10.06 6.11
C GLY A 26 8.12 10.81 4.79
N LEU A 27 8.95 10.33 3.87
CA LEU A 27 9.15 10.92 2.56
C LEU A 27 8.88 9.88 1.50
N GLN A 28 8.16 10.27 0.45
CA GLN A 28 7.96 9.46 -0.73
C GLN A 28 8.43 10.24 -1.96
N SER A 29 9.25 9.61 -2.78
CA SER A 29 9.63 10.10 -4.09
C SER A 29 8.98 9.23 -5.16
N ARG A 30 8.45 9.86 -6.20
CA ARG A 30 7.88 9.19 -7.36
C ARG A 30 8.63 9.63 -8.61
N TYR A 31 9.03 8.66 -9.41
CA TYR A 31 9.70 8.83 -10.68
C TYR A 31 8.84 8.25 -11.81
N ARG A 32 8.64 9.02 -12.87
CA ARG A 32 7.93 8.57 -14.08
C ARG A 32 8.96 8.00 -15.06
N LEU A 33 9.03 6.68 -15.14
CA LEU A 33 10.00 5.96 -15.99
C LEU A 33 9.59 6.01 -17.47
N VAL A 34 8.32 5.72 -17.77
CA VAL A 34 7.81 5.65 -19.13
C VAL A 34 6.54 6.46 -19.24
N ASN A 35 6.43 7.24 -20.31
CA ASN A 35 5.26 8.07 -20.61
C ASN A 35 4.91 7.92 -22.09
N LYS A 36 4.23 6.83 -22.44
CA LYS A 36 3.63 6.63 -23.77
C LYS A 36 2.11 6.73 -23.63
N GLU A 37 1.42 7.09 -24.72
CA GLU A 37 -0.05 7.24 -24.74
C GLU A 37 -0.78 6.02 -24.17
N LYS A 38 -0.37 4.82 -24.58
CA LYS A 38 -1.00 3.56 -24.14
C LYS A 38 -0.34 2.92 -22.92
N PHE A 39 0.83 3.37 -22.50
CA PHE A 39 1.63 2.72 -21.45
C PHE A 39 2.38 3.75 -20.62
N LEU A 40 2.06 3.82 -19.33
CA LEU A 40 2.80 4.61 -18.36
C LEU A 40 3.43 3.71 -17.31
N MET A 41 4.64 4.06 -16.89
CA MET A 41 5.32 3.38 -15.80
C MET A 41 5.82 4.39 -14.79
N PHE A 42 5.57 4.09 -13.52
CA PHE A 42 5.98 4.87 -12.37
C PHE A 42 6.75 3.96 -11.43
N ALA A 43 7.87 4.45 -10.91
CA ALA A 43 8.52 3.87 -9.75
C ALA A 43 8.36 4.86 -8.59
N ALA A 44 8.09 4.38 -7.40
CA ALA A 44 8.13 5.19 -6.20
C ALA A 44 9.03 4.52 -5.16
N ILE A 45 9.76 5.34 -4.43
CA ILE A 45 10.55 4.95 -3.28
C ILE A 45 10.14 5.83 -2.12
N GLY A 46 9.87 5.25 -0.97
CA GLY A 46 9.51 5.95 0.23
C GLY A 46 10.26 5.41 1.43
N LEU A 47 10.55 6.29 2.37
CA LEU A 47 11.06 5.94 3.68
C LEU A 47 10.03 6.44 4.69
N PHE A 48 9.47 5.52 5.45
CA PHE A 48 8.42 5.79 6.42
C PHE A 48 8.87 5.34 7.81
N TYR A 49 8.73 6.22 8.78
CA TYR A 49 8.76 5.88 10.19
C TYR A 49 7.33 5.51 10.61
N GLU A 50 7.12 4.23 10.95
CA GLU A 50 5.84 3.74 11.45
C GLU A 50 5.91 3.52 12.97
N PHE A 51 4.94 4.11 13.66
CA PHE A 51 4.65 3.89 15.06
C PHE A 51 3.30 3.19 15.17
N GLU A 52 3.28 2.00 15.78
CA GLU A 52 2.05 1.23 15.99
C GLU A 52 1.87 0.92 17.48
N LYS A 53 0.64 1.12 17.99
CA LYS A 53 0.23 0.72 19.34
C LYS A 53 -0.83 -0.37 19.26
N TRP A 54 -0.51 -1.53 19.84
CA TRP A 54 -1.36 -2.70 19.90
C TRP A 54 -1.78 -2.99 21.35
N GLU A 55 -2.99 -3.51 21.55
CA GLU A 55 -3.38 -4.13 22.83
C GLU A 55 -2.81 -5.54 22.91
N ALA A 56 -2.31 -5.92 24.10
CA ALA A 56 -1.67 -7.21 24.30
C ALA A 56 -2.70 -8.37 24.20
N PRO A 57 -2.48 -9.40 23.37
CA PRO A 57 -3.44 -10.49 23.17
C PRO A 57 -3.41 -11.57 24.27
N SER A 58 -2.65 -11.40 25.35
CA SER A 58 -2.49 -12.42 26.41
C SER A 58 -3.49 -12.21 27.55
N PRO A 59 -4.09 -13.28 28.12
CA PRO A 59 -4.99 -13.19 29.26
C PRO A 59 -4.31 -12.72 30.56
N ALA A 60 -2.96 -12.73 30.62
CA ALA A 60 -2.17 -12.14 31.71
C ALA A 60 -0.92 -11.44 31.15
N PRO A 61 -1.06 -10.23 30.59
CA PRO A 61 0.07 -9.53 29.96
C PRO A 61 0.87 -8.76 31.01
N ALA A 62 2.20 -8.95 31.04
CA ALA A 62 3.11 -8.14 31.89
C ALA A 62 3.10 -6.64 31.50
N ARG A 63 2.61 -6.29 30.31
CA ARG A 63 2.34 -4.92 29.84
C ARG A 63 1.05 -4.90 29.01
N LEU A 64 0.11 -4.01 29.36
CA LEU A 64 -1.20 -3.86 28.70
C LEU A 64 -1.12 -3.45 27.21
N HIS A 65 0.00 -2.88 26.77
CA HIS A 65 0.19 -2.38 25.40
C HIS A 65 1.54 -2.83 24.82
N ALA A 66 1.51 -3.33 23.59
CA ALA A 66 2.69 -3.56 22.78
C ALA A 66 2.93 -2.34 21.88
N TYR A 67 4.14 -1.78 21.94
CA TYR A 67 4.56 -0.66 21.11
C TYR A 67 5.54 -1.16 20.07
N SER A 68 5.26 -0.90 18.78
CA SER A 68 6.18 -1.18 17.69
C SER A 68 6.63 0.14 17.07
N ARG A 69 7.95 0.31 16.93
CA ARG A 69 8.57 1.46 16.27
C ARG A 69 9.50 0.90 15.22
N SER A 70 9.22 1.17 13.95
CA SER A 70 10.07 0.67 12.88
C SER A 70 10.14 1.65 11.73
N ILE A 71 11.35 1.86 11.23
CA ILE A 71 11.56 2.46 9.91
C ILE A 71 11.26 1.39 8.87
N LYS A 72 10.51 1.75 7.84
CA LYS A 72 10.18 0.90 6.69
C LYS A 72 10.55 1.65 5.42
N THR A 73 11.27 0.96 4.54
CA THR A 73 11.46 1.40 3.17
C THR A 73 10.34 0.81 2.33
N HIS A 74 9.69 1.62 1.51
CA HIS A 74 8.63 1.24 0.58
C HIS A 74 9.07 1.51 -0.84
N LEU A 75 9.29 0.46 -1.60
CA LEU A 75 9.50 0.52 -3.04
C LEU A 75 8.21 0.10 -3.70
N SER A 76 7.75 0.85 -4.70
CA SER A 76 6.66 0.40 -5.54
C SER A 76 6.94 0.70 -7.00
N VAL A 77 6.46 -0.17 -7.87
CA VAL A 77 6.50 0.01 -9.32
C VAL A 77 5.10 -0.18 -9.84
N SER A 78 4.53 0.87 -10.42
CA SER A 78 3.20 0.88 -11.00
C SER A 78 3.30 0.99 -12.52
N CYS A 79 2.65 0.09 -13.22
CA CYS A 79 2.49 0.10 -14.65
C CYS A 79 1.01 0.29 -14.98
N LYS A 80 0.70 1.35 -15.73
CA LYS A 80 -0.63 1.66 -16.23
C LYS A 80 -0.66 1.40 -17.73
N TYR A 81 -1.60 0.58 -18.17
CA TYR A 81 -1.83 0.23 -19.56
C TYR A 81 -3.25 0.61 -19.96
N HIS A 82 -3.40 1.37 -21.03
CA HIS A 82 -4.69 1.72 -21.61
C HIS A 82 -5.01 0.71 -22.72
N LEU A 83 -5.98 -0.18 -22.47
CA LEU A 83 -6.47 -1.14 -23.45
C LEU A 83 -7.66 -0.52 -24.20
N GLY A 84 -7.35 0.16 -25.31
CA GLY A 84 -8.36 0.89 -26.09
C GLY A 84 -8.87 2.12 -25.33
N ASP A 85 -10.07 2.58 -25.67
CA ASP A 85 -10.59 3.86 -25.17
C ASP A 85 -11.29 3.75 -23.82
N HIS A 86 -11.74 2.54 -23.45
CA HIS A 86 -12.61 2.34 -22.29
C HIS A 86 -11.93 1.61 -21.12
N TRP A 87 -10.86 0.85 -21.35
CA TRP A 87 -10.22 0.05 -20.29
C TRP A 87 -8.86 0.62 -19.89
N GLU A 88 -8.68 0.79 -18.58
CA GLU A 88 -7.41 1.17 -17.98
C GLU A 88 -7.02 0.09 -16.96
N LEU A 89 -5.92 -0.61 -17.22
CA LEU A 89 -5.35 -1.59 -16.30
C LEU A 89 -4.14 -0.98 -15.62
N THR A 90 -4.15 -0.93 -14.29
CA THR A 90 -3.00 -0.53 -13.49
C THR A 90 -2.53 -1.71 -12.67
N THR A 91 -1.26 -2.06 -12.77
CA THR A 91 -0.63 -3.11 -11.97
C THR A 91 0.46 -2.46 -11.15
N THR A 92 0.49 -2.72 -9.85
CA THR A 92 1.48 -2.18 -8.92
C THR A 92 2.13 -3.30 -8.15
N ALA A 93 3.44 -3.43 -8.26
CA ALA A 93 4.24 -4.24 -7.36
C ALA A 93 4.75 -3.35 -6.23
N ILE A 94 4.66 -3.83 -5.00
CA ILE A 94 5.09 -3.14 -3.78
C ILE A 94 6.08 -4.06 -3.08
N HIS A 95 7.20 -3.51 -2.64
CA HIS A 95 8.17 -4.16 -1.79
C HIS A 95 8.47 -3.24 -0.62
N GLN A 96 8.00 -3.63 0.56
CA GLN A 96 8.30 -2.97 1.81
C GLN A 96 9.29 -3.81 2.60
N THR A 97 10.32 -3.20 3.17
CA THR A 97 11.24 -3.91 4.09
C THR A 97 11.65 -3.00 5.24
N LYS A 98 12.10 -3.60 6.34
CA LYS A 98 12.75 -2.87 7.43
C LYS A 98 14.25 -2.86 7.15
N PRO A 99 14.91 -1.69 7.05
CA PRO A 99 16.35 -1.61 6.78
C PRO A 99 17.20 -2.25 7.90
N ASP A 100 16.66 -2.41 9.11
CA ASP A 100 17.33 -3.10 10.22
C ASP A 100 17.37 -4.63 10.06
N SER A 101 16.46 -5.21 9.26
CA SER A 101 16.35 -6.65 9.05
C SER A 101 16.12 -6.95 7.57
N TYR A 102 17.19 -6.72 6.79
CA TYR A 102 17.21 -6.73 5.31
C TYR A 102 16.50 -7.92 4.63
N PHE A 103 16.34 -9.08 5.30
CA PHE A 103 15.76 -10.29 4.67
C PHE A 103 14.68 -11.04 5.48
N LYS A 104 14.46 -10.76 6.77
CA LYS A 104 13.48 -11.52 7.58
C LYS A 104 12.09 -10.88 7.63
N ALA A 105 12.00 -9.56 7.48
CA ALA A 105 10.76 -8.79 7.61
C ALA A 105 10.40 -8.03 6.32
N ALA A 106 10.47 -8.71 5.18
CA ALA A 106 10.09 -8.17 3.88
C ALA A 106 8.60 -8.43 3.61
N ARG A 107 7.85 -7.36 3.35
CA ARG A 107 6.46 -7.40 2.92
C ARG A 107 6.40 -7.16 1.42
N PHE A 108 5.90 -8.14 0.69
CA PHE A 108 5.61 -8.00 -0.74
C PHE A 108 4.15 -7.67 -0.92
N GLY A 109 3.83 -6.77 -1.83
CA GLY A 109 2.48 -6.41 -2.20
C GLY A 109 2.33 -6.43 -3.72
N GLY A 110 1.16 -6.82 -4.18
CA GLY A 110 0.69 -6.65 -5.54
C GLY A 110 -0.66 -5.96 -5.50
N ALA A 111 -0.88 -4.98 -6.36
CA ALA A 111 -2.18 -4.40 -6.60
C ALA A 111 -2.48 -4.45 -8.09
N VAL A 112 -3.72 -4.75 -8.44
CA VAL A 112 -4.24 -4.76 -9.80
C VAL A 112 -5.54 -3.97 -9.78
N ASP A 113 -5.52 -2.78 -10.35
CA ASP A 113 -6.66 -1.89 -10.47
C ASP A 113 -7.11 -1.86 -11.93
N LEU A 114 -8.29 -2.41 -12.21
CA LEU A 114 -8.92 -2.39 -13.52
C LEU A 114 -10.06 -1.36 -13.51
N LYS A 115 -10.00 -0.39 -14.41
CA LYS A 115 -11.03 0.63 -14.57
C LYS A 115 -11.65 0.51 -15.96
N TYR A 116 -12.98 0.50 -16.00
CA TYR A 116 -13.77 0.51 -17.23
C TYR A 116 -14.61 1.77 -17.27
N ASN A 117 -14.35 2.65 -18.23
CA ASN A 117 -15.15 3.84 -18.47
C ASN A 117 -16.31 3.48 -19.41
N ILE A 118 -17.53 3.50 -18.90
CA ILE A 118 -18.75 3.28 -19.70
C ILE A 118 -19.06 4.56 -20.51
N THR A 119 -18.87 5.71 -19.87
CA THR A 119 -18.96 7.05 -20.47
C THR A 119 -17.86 7.94 -19.87
N PRO A 120 -17.59 9.14 -20.42
CA PRO A 120 -16.62 10.07 -19.83
C PRO A 120 -16.90 10.45 -18.36
N LYS A 121 -18.13 10.27 -17.91
CA LYS A 121 -18.59 10.61 -16.55
C LYS A 121 -18.85 9.41 -15.64
N ILE A 122 -19.03 8.22 -16.21
CA ILE A 122 -19.41 7.02 -15.45
C ILE A 122 -18.44 5.90 -15.80
N GLY A 123 -17.78 5.35 -14.79
CA GLY A 123 -16.93 4.18 -14.93
C GLY A 123 -17.07 3.23 -13.74
N ILE A 124 -16.65 1.99 -13.93
CA ILE A 124 -16.55 0.98 -12.87
C ILE A 124 -15.07 0.76 -12.62
N ASN A 125 -14.67 0.58 -11.36
CA ASN A 125 -13.31 0.16 -11.01
C ASN A 125 -13.35 -1.11 -10.16
N GLY A 126 -12.52 -2.08 -10.50
CA GLY A 126 -12.19 -3.22 -9.66
C GLY A 126 -10.75 -3.09 -9.20
N ALA A 127 -10.50 -3.15 -7.90
CA ALA A 127 -9.16 -3.16 -7.32
C ALA A 127 -8.94 -4.46 -6.57
N TYR A 128 -7.86 -5.16 -6.89
CA TYR A 128 -7.42 -6.36 -6.23
C TYR A 128 -6.07 -6.09 -5.58
N ARG A 129 -5.96 -6.27 -4.27
CA ARG A 129 -4.72 -6.08 -3.52
C ARG A 129 -4.35 -7.37 -2.83
N LEU A 130 -3.12 -7.81 -3.03
CA LEU A 130 -2.50 -8.96 -2.39
C LEU A 130 -1.28 -8.46 -1.63
N ILE A 131 -1.24 -8.66 -0.33
CA ILE A 131 -0.10 -8.31 0.51
C ILE A 131 0.35 -9.59 1.20
N TYR A 132 1.61 -9.94 1.01
CA TYR A 132 2.30 -11.04 1.66
C TYR A 132 3.31 -10.49 2.65
N ASP A 133 3.09 -10.74 3.94
CA ASP A 133 3.90 -10.30 5.06
C ASP A 133 4.66 -11.48 5.65
N THR A 134 6.00 -11.48 5.58
CA THR A 134 6.81 -12.60 6.08
C THR A 134 6.87 -12.65 7.60
N ASP A 135 6.76 -11.50 8.27
CA ASP A 135 6.95 -11.34 9.72
C ASP A 135 5.91 -10.35 10.31
N PRO A 136 4.64 -10.78 10.42
CA PRO A 136 3.60 -9.94 10.98
C PRO A 136 3.83 -9.73 12.48
N ILE A 137 3.69 -8.48 12.95
CA ILE A 137 3.95 -8.05 14.35
C ILE A 137 3.03 -8.78 15.36
N VAL A 138 1.86 -9.20 14.90
CA VAL A 138 0.90 -10.05 15.61
C VAL A 138 0.68 -11.32 14.79
N PRO A 139 0.30 -12.47 15.39
CA PRO A 139 0.07 -13.73 14.68
C PRO A 139 -1.22 -13.69 13.85
N ILE A 140 -1.28 -12.79 12.88
CA ILE A 140 -2.32 -12.71 11.85
C ILE A 140 -1.84 -13.46 10.59
N ARG A 141 -2.77 -13.78 9.69
CA ARG A 141 -2.45 -14.48 8.44
C ARG A 141 -1.39 -13.71 7.66
N LYS A 142 -0.33 -14.41 7.25
CA LYS A 142 0.79 -13.87 6.45
C LYS A 142 0.35 -13.32 5.09
N THR A 143 -0.73 -13.88 4.52
CA THR A 143 -1.30 -13.42 3.26
C THR A 143 -2.59 -12.66 3.53
N TYR A 144 -2.66 -11.44 3.01
CA TYR A 144 -3.81 -10.56 3.05
C TYR A 144 -4.27 -10.26 1.63
N THR A 145 -5.53 -10.54 1.33
CA THR A 145 -6.13 -10.26 0.03
C THR A 145 -7.33 -9.36 0.24
N THR A 146 -7.47 -8.34 -0.59
CA THR A 146 -8.64 -7.46 -0.60
C THR A 146 -9.11 -7.32 -2.03
N VAL A 147 -10.42 -7.43 -2.22
CA VAL A 147 -11.08 -7.18 -3.49
C VAL A 147 -12.06 -6.05 -3.24
N GLU A 148 -11.93 -4.98 -4.00
CA GLU A 148 -12.79 -3.82 -3.96
C GLU A 148 -13.41 -3.65 -5.35
N ALA A 149 -14.70 -3.35 -5.37
CA ALA A 149 -15.41 -2.93 -6.56
C ALA A 149 -16.06 -1.57 -6.25
N GLY A 150 -15.88 -0.61 -7.15
CA GLY A 150 -16.37 0.74 -7.01
C GLY A 150 -17.02 1.25 -8.29
N LEU A 151 -17.86 2.25 -8.12
CA LEU A 151 -18.44 3.04 -9.20
C LEU A 151 -17.82 4.44 -9.15
N ASN A 152 -17.27 4.88 -10.26
CA ASN A 152 -16.69 6.20 -10.43
C ASN A 152 -17.69 7.09 -11.19
N ILE A 153 -18.11 8.18 -10.56
CA ILE A 153 -18.99 9.19 -11.14
C ILE A 153 -18.28 10.54 -11.05
N ALA A 154 -18.02 11.15 -12.21
CA ALA A 154 -17.45 12.49 -12.34
C ALA A 154 -18.53 13.46 -12.84
N PHE A 155 -18.68 14.60 -12.16
CA PHE A 155 -19.71 15.61 -12.46
C PHE A 155 -19.17 16.73 -13.34
#